data_AF-A0A1H9G0A4-F1
#
_entry.id   AF-A0A1H9G0A4-F1
#
_cell.length_a   1.000
_cell.length_b   1.000
_cell.length_c   1.000
_cell.angle_alpha   90.00
_cell.angle_beta   90.00
_cell.angle_gamma   90.00
#
_symmetry.space_group_name_H-M   'P 1'
#
loop_
_entity.id
_entity.type
_entity.pdbx_description
1 polymer ?
#
loop_
_entity_poly.entity_id
_entity_poly.type
_entity_poly.pdbx_seq_one_letter_code
_entity_poly.pdbx_strand_id
1 'polypeptide(L)'
;MKNISKLSVLVLMVAFASCKDAKIENGAETTTMESNESHAEGQLYSCPMHPEVTGKQGEECSKCGMELTEPVTNSEVVEEVTEMDVTKSKAAFSIDMILNDYLKLKNALASDDGALATASSKALETTLQKTTSDKIEADLITQYNTIVNAAKQHTAAITENAGKIAAQRNAFALLSTDMHNFIKMFNTDKKLYQDYCPMYNQGKNGYWISEIKDIKNPYYGAEMLTCGGITKEF
;
A
#
# COMPACT_ATOMS: atom_id res chain seq x y z
N MET A 1 57.87 20.00 10.76
CA MET A 1 57.08 20.34 9.55
C MET A 1 55.83 21.07 10.02
N LYS A 2 55.81 22.40 9.90
CA LYS A 2 54.71 23.30 10.33
C LYS A 2 54.13 23.91 9.05
N ASN A 3 52.91 23.51 8.66
CA ASN A 3 52.19 24.14 7.57
C ASN A 3 50.94 24.82 8.14
N ILE A 4 50.92 26.14 7.97
CA ILE A 4 49.99 27.09 8.58
C ILE A 4 48.78 27.25 7.66
N SER A 5 47.60 27.15 8.29
CA SER A 5 46.27 27.42 7.75
C SER A 5 46.15 28.86 7.24
N LYS A 6 45.64 29.06 6.02
CA LYS A 6 45.20 30.37 5.52
C LYS A 6 43.67 30.41 5.47
N LEU A 7 43.13 31.04 6.51
CA LEU A 7 41.77 31.54 6.63
C LEU A 7 41.67 32.83 5.79
N SER A 8 40.76 32.88 4.83
CA SER A 8 40.45 34.12 4.08
C SER A 8 38.98 34.44 4.27
N VAL A 9 38.71 35.37 5.18
CA VAL A 9 37.40 35.99 5.44
C VAL A 9 37.31 37.21 4.53
N LEU A 10 36.30 37.26 3.66
CA LEU A 10 35.95 38.46 2.89
C LEU A 10 34.58 38.94 3.38
N VAL A 11 34.61 39.96 4.24
CA VAL A 11 33.46 40.80 4.59
C VAL A 11 33.43 41.94 3.58
N LEU A 12 32.29 42.17 2.92
CA LEU A 12 32.00 43.45 2.28
C LEU A 12 30.58 43.90 2.61
N MET A 13 30.47 45.19 2.86
CA MET A 13 29.46 45.86 3.66
C MET A 13 28.71 46.87 2.77
N VAL A 14 27.39 46.95 2.98
CA VAL A 14 26.45 48.09 2.83
C VAL A 14 26.21 48.76 1.46
N ALA A 15 24.93 48.92 1.11
CA ALA A 15 24.33 50.21 0.73
C ALA A 15 22.80 50.22 0.93
N PHE A 16 22.29 51.17 1.72
CA PHE A 16 20.88 51.57 1.82
C PHE A 16 20.69 52.96 1.17
N ALA A 17 19.62 53.17 0.41
CA ALA A 17 18.88 54.44 0.14
C ALA A 17 17.80 54.12 -0.92
N SER A 18 16.48 54.20 -0.72
CA SER A 18 15.54 55.27 -0.29
C SER A 18 15.26 56.37 -1.34
N CYS A 19 13.99 56.43 -1.79
CA CYS A 19 13.17 57.58 -2.32
C CYS A 19 11.81 56.97 -2.76
N LYS A 20 10.61 57.26 -2.23
CA LYS A 20 9.82 58.45 -1.86
C LYS A 20 8.76 58.84 -2.92
N ASP A 21 7.50 58.61 -2.51
CA ASP A 21 6.19 59.25 -2.79
C ASP A 21 5.72 59.63 -4.20
N ALA A 22 4.52 59.16 -4.57
CA ALA A 22 3.49 59.97 -5.21
C ALA A 22 2.07 59.45 -4.86
N LYS A 23 1.21 60.38 -4.43
CA LYS A 23 -0.18 60.25 -4.01
C LYS A 23 -1.08 60.76 -5.12
N ILE A 24 -2.10 60.00 -5.56
CA ILE A 24 -3.28 60.52 -6.31
C ILE A 24 -4.55 59.82 -5.81
N GLU A 25 -5.63 60.61 -5.83
CA GLU A 25 -6.92 60.47 -5.13
C GLU A 25 -7.95 59.54 -5.79
N ASN A 26 -8.88 59.07 -4.94
CA ASN A 26 -10.33 58.83 -5.10
C ASN A 26 -10.88 58.10 -6.34
N GLY A 27 -11.55 56.98 -6.08
CA GLY A 27 -12.59 56.39 -6.93
C GLY A 27 -13.27 55.22 -6.23
N ALA A 28 -14.49 55.43 -5.73
CA ALA A 28 -15.33 54.36 -5.21
C ALA A 28 -15.92 53.58 -6.39
N GLU A 29 -15.64 52.28 -6.47
CA GLU A 29 -16.43 51.36 -7.27
C GLU A 29 -16.39 49.96 -6.63
N THR A 30 -17.59 49.44 -6.38
CA THR A 30 -17.87 48.08 -5.93
C THR A 30 -17.44 47.11 -7.03
N THR A 31 -16.45 46.26 -6.72
CA THR A 31 -16.13 45.11 -7.57
C THR A 31 -15.79 43.90 -6.69
N THR A 32 -16.64 42.89 -6.85
CA THR A 32 -16.42 41.48 -6.54
C THR A 32 -15.01 41.04 -6.92
N MET A 33 -14.23 40.54 -5.96
CA MET A 33 -12.98 39.86 -6.28
C MET A 33 -13.25 38.38 -6.51
N GLU A 34 -13.49 38.05 -7.78
CA GLU A 34 -13.03 36.79 -8.36
C GLU A 34 -11.51 36.73 -8.24
N SER A 35 -11.00 35.78 -7.46
CA SER A 35 -9.65 35.27 -7.63
C SER A 35 -9.71 34.09 -8.60
N ASN A 36 -9.46 34.40 -9.87
CA ASN A 36 -9.13 33.44 -10.90
C ASN A 36 -7.64 33.08 -10.74
N GLU A 37 -7.32 31.84 -10.41
CA GLU A 37 -6.03 31.24 -10.76
C GLU A 37 -6.15 29.71 -10.80
N SER A 38 -6.51 29.24 -11.99
CA SER A 38 -6.07 27.99 -12.62
C SER A 38 -5.20 27.06 -11.78
N HIS A 39 -5.78 26.00 -11.22
CA HIS A 39 -5.06 24.80 -10.83
C HIS A 39 -5.78 23.58 -11.44
N ALA A 40 -4.98 22.77 -12.12
CA ALA A 40 -5.31 21.60 -12.92
C ALA A 40 -6.63 20.90 -12.57
N GLU A 41 -7.60 20.98 -13.47
CA GLU A 41 -8.73 20.05 -13.48
C GLU A 41 -8.18 18.63 -13.62
N GLY A 42 -8.29 17.84 -12.54
CA GLY A 42 -7.94 16.41 -12.54
C GLY A 42 -7.01 15.94 -11.42
N GLN A 43 -6.47 16.83 -10.57
CA GLN A 43 -5.63 16.39 -9.45
C GLN A 43 -6.47 16.10 -8.19
N LEU A 44 -6.51 14.82 -7.80
CA LEU A 44 -7.15 14.37 -6.56
C LEU A 44 -6.15 14.41 -5.41
N TYR A 45 -6.68 14.62 -4.20
CA TYR A 45 -5.94 14.67 -2.96
C TYR A 45 -6.50 13.64 -1.99
N SER A 46 -5.65 13.04 -1.18
CA SER A 46 -6.01 12.02 -0.20
C SER A 46 -5.90 12.54 1.23
N CYS A 47 -6.67 11.92 2.13
CA CYS A 47 -6.55 12.21 3.56
C CYS A 47 -5.23 11.63 4.08
N PRO A 48 -4.40 12.41 4.81
CA PRO A 48 -3.12 11.91 5.34
C PRO A 48 -3.25 10.68 6.26
N MET A 49 -4.43 10.48 6.87
CA MET A 49 -4.72 9.35 7.74
C MET A 49 -5.56 8.25 7.10
N HIS A 50 -6.22 8.56 5.98
CA HIS A 50 -7.11 7.65 5.26
C HIS A 50 -6.87 7.82 3.76
N PRO A 51 -5.75 7.31 3.21
CA PRO A 51 -5.39 7.52 1.81
C PRO A 51 -6.45 7.03 0.82
N GLU A 52 -7.36 6.14 1.27
CA GLU A 52 -8.52 5.67 0.52
C GLU A 52 -9.64 6.72 0.37
N VAL A 53 -9.64 7.78 1.19
CA VAL A 53 -10.57 8.91 1.08
C VAL A 53 -9.89 9.95 0.21
N THR A 54 -10.38 10.08 -1.02
CA THR A 54 -9.89 11.04 -2.01
C THR A 54 -10.96 12.08 -2.35
N GLY A 55 -10.50 13.25 -2.79
CA GLY A 55 -11.36 14.39 -3.09
C GLY A 55 -10.53 15.57 -3.58
N LYS A 56 -11.07 16.78 -3.49
CA LYS A 56 -10.32 18.00 -3.85
C LYS A 56 -9.40 18.42 -2.71
N GLN A 57 -8.31 19.10 -3.06
CA GLN A 57 -7.45 19.73 -2.06
C GLN A 57 -8.27 20.63 -1.15
N GLY A 58 -8.13 20.50 0.16
CA GLY A 58 -8.86 21.34 1.10
C GLY A 58 -10.21 20.77 1.59
N GLU A 59 -10.71 19.68 1.01
CA GLU A 59 -11.97 19.08 1.47
C GLU A 59 -11.81 18.36 2.81
N GLU A 60 -12.89 18.28 3.59
CA GLU A 60 -12.90 17.54 4.85
C GLU A 60 -13.08 16.05 4.59
N CYS A 61 -12.18 15.24 5.17
CA CYS A 61 -12.26 13.79 5.13
C CYS A 61 -13.53 13.32 5.86
N SER A 62 -14.40 12.60 5.16
CA SER A 62 -15.66 12.06 5.69
C SER A 62 -15.50 11.09 6.86
N LYS A 63 -14.29 10.55 7.09
CA LYS A 63 -14.00 9.62 8.19
C LYS A 63 -13.47 10.29 9.45
N CYS A 64 -12.69 11.37 9.31
CA CYS A 64 -11.96 11.96 10.44
C CYS A 64 -12.04 13.49 10.54
N GLY A 65 -12.68 14.15 9.57
CA GLY A 65 -12.85 15.60 9.54
C GLY A 65 -11.60 16.40 9.20
N MET A 66 -10.47 15.75 8.91
CA MET A 66 -9.23 16.44 8.53
C MET A 66 -9.16 16.73 7.04
N GLU A 67 -8.42 17.77 6.69
CA GLU A 67 -8.24 18.24 5.33
C GLU A 67 -7.52 17.23 4.42
N LEU A 68 -7.98 17.10 3.17
CA LEU A 68 -7.27 16.36 2.11
C LEU A 68 -6.12 17.21 1.57
N THR A 69 -4.88 16.80 1.84
CA THR A 69 -3.69 17.61 1.55
C THR A 69 -2.62 16.90 0.71
N GLU A 70 -2.71 15.58 0.57
CA GLU A 70 -1.68 14.81 -0.14
C GLU A 70 -2.07 14.59 -1.59
N PRO A 71 -1.30 15.05 -2.59
CA PRO A 71 -1.63 14.82 -3.98
C PRO A 71 -1.53 13.34 -4.32
N VAL A 72 -2.58 12.80 -4.95
CA VAL A 72 -2.56 11.45 -5.52
C VAL A 72 -1.67 11.51 -6.77
N THR A 73 -0.41 11.13 -6.63
CA THR A 73 0.53 11.07 -7.76
C THR A 73 0.24 9.82 -8.59
N ASN A 74 -0.37 10.01 -9.76
CA ASN A 74 -0.51 8.98 -10.79
C ASN A 74 0.88 8.56 -11.31
N SER A 75 1.46 7.54 -10.69
CA SER A 75 2.29 6.57 -11.38
C SER A 75 1.55 5.25 -11.22
N GLU A 76 0.98 4.78 -12.32
CA GLU A 76 -0.11 3.79 -12.47
C GLU A 76 -1.54 4.37 -12.42
N VAL A 77 -1.85 5.01 -13.55
CA VAL A 77 -3.13 5.16 -14.23
C VAL A 77 -4.28 4.36 -13.61
N VAL A 78 -5.25 5.09 -13.06
CA VAL A 78 -6.65 4.69 -13.05
C VAL A 78 -7.07 4.56 -14.52
N GLU A 79 -6.88 3.38 -15.12
CA GLU A 79 -7.75 3.04 -16.23
C GLU A 79 -9.15 3.00 -15.64
N GLU A 80 -10.07 3.64 -16.36
CA GLU A 80 -11.49 3.36 -16.29
C GLU A 80 -11.68 1.86 -16.10
N VAL A 81 -11.87 1.45 -14.84
CA VAL A 81 -12.42 0.14 -14.50
C VAL A 81 -13.86 0.19 -14.96
N THR A 82 -14.05 0.00 -16.27
CA THR A 82 -15.14 -0.82 -16.74
C THR A 82 -15.22 -1.97 -15.76
N GLU A 83 -16.36 -2.09 -15.07
CA GLU A 83 -16.63 -3.17 -14.14
C GLU A 83 -16.11 -4.46 -14.78
N MET A 84 -15.03 -5.00 -14.24
CA MET A 84 -14.59 -6.32 -14.62
C MET A 84 -15.77 -7.22 -14.31
N ASP A 85 -16.43 -7.68 -15.37
CA ASP A 85 -17.53 -8.61 -15.29
C ASP A 85 -17.04 -9.87 -14.57
N VAL A 86 -17.31 -9.92 -13.25
CA VAL A 86 -16.94 -11.00 -12.31
C VAL A 86 -17.63 -12.33 -12.70
N THR A 87 -18.42 -12.36 -13.78
CA THR A 87 -19.22 -13.51 -14.16
C THR A 87 -18.48 -14.56 -15.01
N LYS A 88 -17.22 -14.35 -15.42
CA LYS A 88 -16.58 -15.23 -16.42
C LYS A 88 -15.48 -16.21 -16.00
N SER A 89 -15.19 -16.39 -14.71
CA SER A 89 -14.30 -17.49 -14.30
C SER A 89 -14.53 -17.92 -12.85
N LYS A 90 -15.31 -18.98 -12.60
CA LYS A 90 -15.44 -19.53 -11.23
C LYS A 90 -15.60 -21.05 -11.10
N ALA A 91 -16.01 -21.80 -12.12
CA ALA A 91 -16.56 -23.14 -11.84
C ALA A 91 -15.53 -24.29 -11.71
N ALA A 92 -14.28 -24.17 -12.18
CA ALA A 92 -13.37 -25.33 -12.29
C ALA A 92 -12.01 -25.20 -11.58
N PHE A 93 -11.49 -23.99 -11.38
CA PHE A 93 -10.20 -23.76 -10.74
C PHE A 93 -10.40 -23.23 -9.32
N SER A 94 -9.72 -23.84 -8.35
CA SER A 94 -9.80 -23.46 -6.93
C SER A 94 -8.40 -23.10 -6.41
N ILE A 95 -8.36 -22.03 -5.62
CA ILE A 95 -7.17 -21.56 -4.90
C ILE A 95 -7.14 -22.01 -3.43
N ASP A 96 -8.05 -22.89 -3.01
CA ASP A 96 -8.24 -23.23 -1.59
C ASP A 96 -7.00 -23.80 -0.92
N MET A 97 -6.24 -24.64 -1.63
CA MET A 97 -4.98 -25.19 -1.10
C MET A 97 -3.92 -24.11 -0.92
N ILE A 98 -3.81 -23.19 -1.88
CA ILE A 98 -2.90 -22.03 -1.81
C ILE A 98 -3.27 -21.17 -0.61
N LEU A 99 -4.56 -20.84 -0.45
CA LEU A 99 -5.05 -20.05 0.68
C LEU A 99 -4.81 -20.76 2.02
N ASN A 100 -5.09 -22.06 2.12
CA ASN A 100 -4.86 -22.81 3.35
C ASN A 100 -3.38 -22.79 3.78
N ASP A 101 -2.45 -22.96 2.84
CA ASP A 101 -1.01 -22.94 3.15
C ASP A 101 -0.51 -21.52 3.47
N TYR A 102 -1.03 -20.49 2.80
CA TYR A 102 -0.81 -19.10 3.18
C TYR A 102 -1.28 -18.80 4.60
N LEU A 103 -2.47 -19.27 4.99
CA LEU A 103 -3.02 -19.03 6.33
C LEU A 103 -2.17 -19.70 7.42
N LYS A 104 -1.60 -20.88 7.17
CA LYS A 104 -0.63 -21.52 8.08
C LYS A 104 0.61 -20.66 8.27
N LEU A 105 1.17 -20.14 7.17
CA LEU A 105 2.32 -19.23 7.20
C LEU A 105 1.99 -17.93 7.96
N LYS A 106 0.85 -17.30 7.66
CA LYS A 106 0.35 -16.12 8.35
C LYS A 106 0.25 -16.36 9.86
N ASN A 107 -0.35 -17.48 10.26
CA ASN A 107 -0.52 -17.82 11.68
C ASN A 107 0.81 -18.08 12.39
N ALA A 108 1.78 -18.72 11.72
CA ALA A 108 3.12 -18.90 12.26
C ALA A 108 3.83 -17.56 12.53
N LEU A 109 3.70 -16.59 11.62
CA LEU A 109 4.26 -15.25 11.80
C LEU A 109 3.56 -14.45 12.89
N ALA A 110 2.24 -14.61 13.03
CA ALA A 110 1.47 -13.99 14.11
C ALA A 110 1.81 -14.60 15.49
N SER A 111 2.28 -15.84 15.54
CA SER A 111 2.74 -16.50 16.78
C SER A 111 4.24 -16.35 17.04
N ASP A 112 4.94 -15.47 16.33
CA ASP A 112 6.40 -15.28 16.39
C ASP A 112 7.23 -16.55 16.08
N ASP A 113 6.65 -17.55 15.42
CA ASP A 113 7.33 -18.81 15.09
C ASP A 113 7.97 -18.73 13.71
N GLY A 114 9.16 -18.15 13.65
CA GLY A 114 9.93 -18.01 12.41
C GLY A 114 10.35 -19.34 11.76
N ALA A 115 10.48 -20.42 12.54
CA ALA A 115 10.83 -21.74 12.03
C ALA A 115 9.62 -22.41 11.36
N LEU A 116 8.45 -22.35 12.00
CA LEU A 116 7.19 -22.79 11.42
C LEU A 116 6.80 -21.93 10.22
N ALA A 117 7.12 -20.62 10.23
CA ALA A 117 6.95 -19.76 9.07
C ALA A 117 7.81 -20.24 7.89
N THR A 118 9.09 -20.55 8.10
CA THR A 118 9.93 -21.16 7.04
C THR A 118 9.33 -22.47 6.52
N ALA A 119 8.89 -23.38 7.40
CA ALA A 119 8.31 -24.66 7.00
C ALA A 119 7.00 -24.48 6.21
N SER A 120 6.13 -23.59 6.67
CA SER A 120 4.85 -23.28 6.02
C SER A 120 5.06 -22.58 4.67
N SER A 121 6.06 -21.71 4.56
CA SER A 121 6.43 -21.06 3.29
C SER A 121 6.89 -22.06 2.24
N LYS A 122 7.74 -23.04 2.61
CA LYS A 122 8.15 -24.13 1.71
C LYS A 122 6.97 -24.99 1.24
N ALA A 123 6.01 -25.25 2.14
CA ALA A 123 4.79 -25.99 1.79
C ALA A 123 3.95 -25.19 0.78
N LEU A 124 3.74 -23.89 1.03
CA LEU A 124 3.04 -23.01 0.10
C LEU A 124 3.74 -22.92 -1.26
N GLU A 125 5.06 -22.76 -1.29
CA GLU A 125 5.86 -22.75 -2.52
C GLU A 125 5.65 -24.04 -3.31
N THR A 126 5.68 -25.19 -2.64
CA THR A 126 5.42 -26.50 -3.25
C THR A 126 4.00 -26.57 -3.83
N THR A 127 3.00 -26.05 -3.12
CA THR A 127 1.62 -25.97 -3.60
C THR A 127 1.51 -25.09 -4.84
N LEU A 128 2.17 -23.93 -4.85
CA LEU A 128 2.24 -23.03 -6.02
C LEU A 128 2.96 -23.67 -7.22
N GLN A 129 3.95 -24.53 -6.98
CA GLN A 129 4.64 -25.26 -8.04
C GLN A 129 3.78 -26.37 -8.66
N LYS A 130 2.97 -27.05 -7.84
CA LYS A 130 2.13 -28.18 -8.26
C LYS A 130 0.79 -27.76 -8.85
N THR A 131 0.30 -26.56 -8.55
CA THR A 131 -1.01 -26.08 -9.04
C THR A 131 -0.93 -25.76 -10.53
N THR A 132 -1.62 -26.56 -11.35
CA THR A 132 -1.63 -26.44 -12.80
C THR A 132 -2.67 -25.42 -13.28
N SER A 133 -2.33 -24.67 -14.32
CA SER A 133 -3.22 -23.66 -14.93
C SER A 133 -4.12 -24.23 -16.03
N ASP A 134 -4.22 -25.55 -16.16
CA ASP A 134 -4.96 -26.25 -17.23
C ASP A 134 -6.47 -25.99 -17.21
N LYS A 135 -7.01 -25.57 -16.06
CA LYS A 135 -8.43 -25.24 -15.85
C LYS A 135 -8.70 -23.74 -15.81
N ILE A 136 -7.70 -22.92 -16.14
CA ILE A 136 -7.81 -21.46 -16.16
C ILE A 136 -8.09 -21.02 -17.60
N GLU A 137 -9.04 -20.10 -17.76
CA GLU A 137 -9.37 -19.50 -19.06
C GLU A 137 -8.14 -18.82 -19.69
N ALA A 138 -8.01 -18.91 -21.01
CA ALA A 138 -6.78 -18.53 -21.71
C ALA A 138 -6.39 -17.05 -21.52
N ASP A 139 -7.37 -16.16 -21.40
CA ASP A 139 -7.21 -14.72 -21.16
C ASP A 139 -6.70 -14.40 -19.74
N LEU A 140 -6.90 -15.34 -18.79
CA LEU A 140 -6.49 -15.23 -17.40
C LEU A 140 -5.11 -15.84 -17.13
N ILE A 141 -4.63 -16.77 -17.97
CA ILE A 141 -3.37 -17.50 -17.73
C ILE A 141 -2.16 -16.59 -17.51
N THR A 142 -2.03 -15.50 -18.29
CA THR A 142 -0.90 -14.56 -18.13
C THR A 142 -0.92 -13.89 -16.75
N GLN A 143 -2.08 -13.41 -16.31
CA GLN A 143 -2.23 -12.78 -14.99
C GLN A 143 -1.97 -13.80 -13.87
N TYR A 144 -2.51 -15.01 -13.99
CA TYR A 144 -2.26 -16.10 -13.06
C TYR A 144 -0.76 -16.40 -12.92
N ASN A 145 -0.05 -16.55 -14.04
CA ASN A 145 1.37 -16.87 -14.05
C ASN A 145 2.20 -15.75 -13.41
N THR A 146 1.84 -14.49 -13.64
CA THR A 146 2.49 -13.34 -12.97
C THR A 146 2.34 -13.44 -11.46
N ILE A 147 1.12 -13.67 -10.96
CA ILE A 147 0.85 -13.78 -9.51
C ILE A 147 1.59 -14.99 -8.92
N VAL A 148 1.56 -16.16 -9.58
CA VAL A 148 2.26 -17.37 -9.12
C VAL A 148 3.77 -17.16 -9.05
N ASN A 149 4.36 -16.50 -10.05
CA ASN A 149 5.80 -16.26 -10.07
C ASN A 149 6.23 -15.30 -8.95
N ALA A 150 5.47 -14.22 -8.74
CA ALA A 150 5.70 -13.31 -7.63
C ALA A 150 5.56 -14.02 -6.27
N ALA A 151 4.46 -14.77 -6.09
CA ALA A 151 4.21 -15.52 -4.87
C ALA A 151 5.34 -16.53 -4.58
N LYS A 152 5.84 -17.24 -5.60
CA LYS A 152 7.00 -18.14 -5.47
C LYS A 152 8.25 -17.40 -5.01
N GLN A 153 8.55 -16.24 -5.60
CA GLN A 153 9.68 -15.40 -5.19
C GLN A 153 9.55 -14.95 -3.73
N HIS A 154 8.37 -14.51 -3.31
CA HIS A 154 8.13 -14.10 -1.93
C HIS A 154 8.22 -15.27 -0.95
N THR A 155 7.70 -16.46 -1.31
CA THR A 155 7.86 -17.67 -0.47
C THR A 155 9.33 -18.13 -0.34
N ALA A 156 10.10 -18.00 -1.42
CA ALA A 156 11.53 -18.27 -1.41
C ALA A 156 12.26 -17.28 -0.49
N ALA A 157 11.96 -15.98 -0.60
CA ALA A 157 12.55 -14.96 0.26
C ALA A 157 12.25 -15.18 1.76
N ILE A 158 11.04 -15.63 2.12
CA ILE A 158 10.71 -16.01 3.50
C ILE A 158 11.55 -17.20 3.97
N THR A 159 11.75 -18.18 3.08
CA THR A 159 12.54 -19.38 3.36
C THR A 159 14.03 -19.08 3.53
N GLU A 160 14.60 -18.25 2.66
CA GLU A 160 16.01 -17.82 2.69
C GLU A 160 16.32 -16.99 3.94
N ASN A 161 15.32 -16.30 4.49
CA ASN A 161 15.41 -15.52 5.72
C ASN A 161 15.07 -16.33 6.98
N ALA A 162 15.26 -17.66 6.96
CA ALA A 162 15.09 -18.50 8.14
C ALA A 162 15.86 -17.95 9.36
N GLY A 163 15.16 -17.84 10.50
CA GLY A 163 15.70 -17.26 11.74
C GLY A 163 15.73 -15.74 11.79
N LYS A 164 15.29 -15.03 10.74
CA LYS A 164 15.20 -13.56 10.68
C LYS A 164 13.75 -13.12 10.51
N ILE A 165 12.96 -13.21 11.58
CA ILE A 165 11.49 -13.02 11.49
C ILE A 165 11.07 -11.66 10.93
N ALA A 166 11.81 -10.58 11.21
CA ALA A 166 11.54 -9.27 10.61
C ALA A 166 11.67 -9.29 9.08
N ALA A 167 12.68 -9.97 8.53
CA ALA A 167 12.85 -10.12 7.09
C ALA A 167 11.80 -11.06 6.48
N GLN A 168 11.38 -12.10 7.22
CA GLN A 168 10.28 -12.97 6.82
C GLN A 168 8.96 -12.19 6.70
N ARG A 169 8.68 -11.31 7.66
CA ARG A 169 7.49 -10.42 7.65
C ARG A 169 7.49 -9.45 6.48
N ASN A 170 8.64 -8.87 6.15
CA ASN A 170 8.79 -8.00 4.98
C ASN A 170 8.40 -8.71 3.68
N ALA A 171 8.90 -9.94 3.48
CA ALA A 171 8.53 -10.75 2.32
C ALA A 171 7.07 -11.22 2.38
N PHE A 172 6.54 -11.52 3.56
CA PHE A 172 5.14 -11.90 3.75
C PHE A 172 4.14 -10.79 3.39
N ALA A 173 4.49 -9.52 3.62
CA ALA A 173 3.65 -8.39 3.20
C ALA A 173 3.47 -8.35 1.67
N LEU A 174 4.54 -8.66 0.91
CA LEU A 174 4.46 -8.77 -0.54
C LEU A 174 3.60 -9.97 -0.96
N LEU A 175 3.82 -11.14 -0.33
CA LEU A 175 3.01 -12.33 -0.54
C LEU A 175 1.51 -12.11 -0.27
N SER A 176 1.17 -11.27 0.72
CA SER A 176 -0.21 -10.92 1.04
C SER A 176 -0.91 -10.17 -0.10
N THR A 177 -0.15 -9.39 -0.89
CA THR A 177 -0.63 -8.78 -2.14
C THR A 177 -0.97 -9.83 -3.18
N ASP A 178 -0.11 -10.82 -3.35
CA ASP A 178 -0.36 -11.90 -4.30
C ASP A 178 -1.64 -12.69 -3.93
N MET A 179 -1.86 -12.93 -2.64
CA MET A 179 -3.08 -13.61 -2.16
C MET A 179 -4.35 -12.78 -2.40
N HIS A 180 -4.29 -11.47 -2.17
CA HIS A 180 -5.40 -10.58 -2.53
C HIS A 180 -5.70 -10.68 -4.03
N ASN A 181 -4.67 -10.70 -4.88
CA ASN A 181 -4.84 -10.83 -6.32
C ASN A 181 -5.43 -12.19 -6.73
N PHE A 182 -5.02 -13.29 -6.09
CA PHE A 182 -5.66 -14.60 -6.30
C PHE A 182 -7.15 -14.57 -5.96
N ILE A 183 -7.53 -14.00 -4.79
CA ILE A 183 -8.93 -13.92 -4.37
C ILE A 183 -9.73 -13.02 -5.33
N LYS A 184 -9.18 -11.88 -5.75
CA LYS A 184 -9.82 -11.00 -6.73
C LYS A 184 -10.09 -11.73 -8.06
N MET A 185 -9.15 -12.58 -8.48
CA MET A 185 -9.18 -13.25 -9.77
C MET A 185 -10.10 -14.47 -9.81
N PHE A 186 -10.06 -15.32 -8.78
CA PHE A 186 -10.80 -16.61 -8.79
C PHE A 186 -11.95 -16.67 -7.78
N ASN A 187 -12.05 -15.67 -6.90
CA ASN A 187 -12.89 -15.71 -5.71
C ASN A 187 -12.57 -16.90 -4.80
N THR A 188 -13.31 -17.04 -3.71
CA THR A 188 -13.27 -18.21 -2.85
C THR A 188 -14.63 -18.38 -2.17
N ASP A 189 -14.99 -19.61 -1.85
CA ASP A 189 -16.16 -19.91 -1.00
C ASP A 189 -15.79 -19.93 0.49
N LYS A 190 -14.50 -19.77 0.81
CA LYS A 190 -14.03 -19.63 2.19
C LYS A 190 -14.46 -18.27 2.71
N LYS A 191 -15.05 -18.29 3.90
CA LYS A 191 -15.26 -17.07 4.67
C LYS A 191 -13.92 -16.50 5.12
N LEU A 192 -13.49 -15.40 4.51
CA LEU A 192 -12.20 -14.75 4.80
C LEU A 192 -12.39 -13.26 5.07
N TYR A 193 -11.40 -12.65 5.70
CA TYR A 193 -11.35 -11.23 6.01
C TYR A 193 -10.06 -10.64 5.46
N GLN A 194 -10.15 -9.44 4.90
CA GLN A 194 -8.98 -8.61 4.67
C GLN A 194 -8.76 -7.74 5.91
N ASP A 195 -7.73 -8.07 6.66
CA ASP A 195 -7.29 -7.26 7.79
C ASP A 195 -6.28 -6.21 7.31
N TYR A 196 -6.10 -5.15 8.09
CA TYR A 196 -5.20 -4.05 7.78
C TYR A 196 -4.57 -3.46 9.05
N CYS A 197 -3.26 -3.19 8.99
CA CYS A 197 -2.49 -2.52 10.02
C CYS A 197 -1.91 -1.21 9.45
N PRO A 198 -2.40 -0.03 9.86
CA PRO A 198 -1.90 1.26 9.37
C PRO A 198 -0.47 1.57 9.82
N MET A 199 0.01 0.92 10.88
CA MET A 199 1.37 1.14 11.40
C MET A 199 2.43 0.40 10.58
N TYR A 200 2.06 -0.70 9.92
CA TYR A 200 3.01 -1.46 9.13
C TYR A 200 3.39 -0.69 7.86
N ASN A 201 4.69 -0.46 7.67
CA ASN A 201 5.23 0.23 6.50
C ASN A 201 4.49 1.54 6.15
N GLN A 202 4.13 2.31 7.18
CA GLN A 202 3.40 3.58 7.02
C GLN A 202 2.06 3.40 6.26
N GLY A 203 1.41 2.25 6.44
CA GLY A 203 0.11 1.95 5.86
C GLY A 203 0.12 1.51 4.39
N LYS A 204 1.28 1.50 3.71
CA LYS A 204 1.36 1.26 2.26
C LYS A 204 0.98 -0.15 1.83
N ASN A 205 1.34 -1.16 2.62
CA ASN A 205 1.08 -2.58 2.31
C ASN A 205 0.77 -3.40 3.58
N GLY A 206 0.09 -2.77 4.54
CA GLY A 206 -0.25 -3.37 5.83
C GLY A 206 -1.45 -4.31 5.83
N TYR A 207 -1.89 -4.85 4.68
CA TYR A 207 -3.05 -5.74 4.61
C TYR A 207 -2.65 -7.22 4.59
N TRP A 208 -3.50 -8.11 5.10
CA TRP A 208 -3.35 -9.57 5.00
C TRP A 208 -4.72 -10.26 4.96
N ILE A 209 -4.73 -11.54 4.59
CA ILE A 209 -5.95 -12.35 4.59
C ILE A 209 -6.02 -13.21 5.86
N SER A 210 -7.19 -13.23 6.50
CA SER A 210 -7.47 -13.97 7.73
C SER A 210 -8.72 -14.83 7.60
N GLU A 211 -8.73 -15.96 8.28
CA GLU A 211 -9.84 -16.92 8.38
C GLU A 211 -10.68 -16.71 9.66
N ILE A 212 -10.27 -15.79 10.52
CA ILE A 212 -10.95 -15.45 11.77
C ILE A 212 -11.21 -13.95 11.85
N LYS A 213 -12.28 -13.56 12.59
CA LYS A 213 -12.62 -12.15 12.82
C LYS A 213 -11.66 -11.45 13.80
N ASP A 214 -11.07 -12.21 14.71
CA ASP A 214 -10.14 -11.65 15.68
C ASP A 214 -8.83 -11.28 14.99
N ILE A 215 -8.39 -10.03 15.14
CA ILE A 215 -7.13 -9.56 14.58
C ILE A 215 -5.96 -10.31 15.23
N LYS A 216 -5.17 -10.98 14.37
CA LYS A 216 -3.90 -11.65 14.71
C LYS A 216 -2.82 -11.16 13.75
N ASN A 217 -2.18 -10.06 14.12
CA ASN A 217 -1.27 -9.30 13.28
C ASN A 217 0.04 -10.08 12.99
N PRO A 218 0.26 -10.55 11.74
CA PRO A 218 1.45 -11.32 11.38
C PRO A 218 2.71 -10.45 11.28
N TYR A 219 2.57 -9.12 11.18
CA TYR A 219 3.67 -8.18 11.01
C TYR A 219 4.36 -7.79 12.32
N TYR A 220 3.65 -7.89 13.43
CA TYR A 220 4.20 -7.54 14.75
C TYR A 220 4.15 -8.69 15.76
N GLY A 221 3.41 -9.77 15.48
CA GLY A 221 3.34 -10.92 16.38
C GLY A 221 2.87 -10.51 17.77
N ALA A 222 3.47 -11.06 18.83
CA ALA A 222 3.10 -10.76 20.20
C ALA A 222 3.21 -9.28 20.60
N GLU A 223 4.07 -8.50 19.93
CA GLU A 223 4.27 -7.08 20.24
C GLU A 223 3.00 -6.25 20.02
N MET A 224 2.27 -6.54 18.94
CA MET A 224 1.04 -5.82 18.58
C MET A 224 0.00 -6.78 17.98
N LEU A 225 -0.23 -7.92 18.63
CA LEU A 225 -1.00 -9.04 18.07
C LEU A 225 -2.42 -8.64 17.65
N THR A 226 -3.04 -7.72 18.37
CA THR A 226 -4.41 -7.25 18.11
C THR A 226 -4.46 -5.91 17.38
N CYS A 227 -3.33 -5.38 16.91
CA CYS A 227 -3.28 -4.12 16.19
C CYS A 227 -3.73 -4.29 14.74
N GLY A 228 -4.74 -3.52 14.35
CA GLY A 228 -5.31 -3.51 13.01
C GLY A 228 -6.83 -3.53 13.04
N GLY A 229 -7.44 -3.71 11.86
CA GLY A 229 -8.88 -3.83 11.71
C GLY A 229 -9.26 -4.50 10.40
N ILE A 230 -10.50 -4.98 10.34
CA ILE A 230 -11.07 -5.59 9.12
C ILE A 230 -11.48 -4.48 8.16
N THR A 231 -11.09 -4.64 6.89
CA THR A 231 -11.43 -3.72 5.79
C THR A 231 -12.41 -4.33 4.79
N LYS A 232 -12.45 -5.67 4.68
CA LYS A 232 -13.31 -6.40 3.75
C LYS A 232 -13.62 -7.80 4.28
N GLU A 233 -14.82 -8.31 3.99
CA GLU A 233 -15.21 -9.72 4.13
C GLU A 233 -15.35 -10.31 2.72
N PHE A 234 -14.79 -11.49 2.49
CA PHE A 234 -14.90 -12.26 1.24
C PHE A 234 -15.88 -13.42 1.43
#